data_AF-A0A7S3YEW2-F1
#
_entry.id   AF-A0A7S3YEW2-F1
#
_cell.length_a   1.000
_cell.length_b   1.000
_cell.length_c   1.000
_cell.angle_alpha   90.00
_cell.angle_beta   90.00
_cell.angle_gamma   90.00
#
_symmetry.space_group_name_H-M   'P 1'
#
loop_
_entity.id
_entity.type
_entity.pdbx_description
1 polymer ?
#
loop_
_entity_poly.entity_id
_entity_poly.type
_entity_poly.pdbx_seq_one_letter_code
_entity_poly.pdbx_strand_id
1 'polypeptide(L)'
;MLCSPLFWQIRYLVTNLTKKNFKSSVAELNQLIDLYGHDARLFLLNCLVEETDFKESKNQRDAQKILLLANELGQVLQAPNFISTISQVFGTLVAPGGAWA
;
A
#
# COMPACT_ATOMS: atom_id res chain seq x y z
N MET A 1 -18.06 -1.95 9.93
CA MET A 1 -17.31 -3.18 9.61
C MET A 1 -16.06 -3.17 10.47
N LEU A 2 -15.84 -4.20 11.28
CA LEU A 2 -14.65 -4.34 12.12
C LEU A 2 -13.43 -4.38 11.19
N CYS A 3 -12.71 -3.27 11.08
CA CYS A 3 -11.49 -3.22 10.29
C CYS A 3 -10.54 -4.25 10.89
N SER A 4 -10.20 -5.31 10.13
CA SER A 4 -9.28 -6.34 10.60
C SER A 4 -8.04 -5.66 11.19
N PRO A 5 -7.56 -6.04 12.38
CA PRO A 5 -6.41 -5.40 13.02
C PRO A 5 -5.19 -5.32 12.10
N LEU A 6 -5.10 -6.25 11.13
CA LEU A 6 -4.17 -6.21 10.00
C LEU A 6 -4.25 -4.92 9.17
N PHE A 7 -5.43 -4.58 8.66
CA PHE A 7 -5.61 -3.42 7.77
C PHE A 7 -5.34 -2.11 8.50
N TRP A 8 -5.71 -2.06 9.79
CA TRP A 8 -5.36 -0.93 10.64
C TRP A 8 -3.84 -0.81 10.80
N GLN A 9 -3.13 -1.92 11.02
CA GLN A 9 -1.66 -1.92 11.17
C GLN A 9 -0.96 -1.49 9.88
N ILE A 10 -1.38 -1.99 8.73
CA ILE A 10 -0.83 -1.59 7.42
C ILE A 10 -0.99 -0.08 7.24
N ARG A 11 -2.21 0.44 7.47
CA ARG A 11 -2.49 1.87 7.34
C ARG A 11 -1.69 2.71 8.33
N TYR A 12 -1.55 2.25 9.58
CA TYR A 12 -0.74 2.92 10.59
C TYR A 12 0.73 3.03 10.17
N LEU A 13 1.31 1.95 9.63
CA LEU A 13 2.70 1.93 9.16
C LEU A 13 2.90 2.88 7.97
N VAL A 14 1.93 2.95 7.05
CA VAL A 14 1.96 3.85 5.89
C VAL A 14 1.80 5.32 6.30
N THR A 15 0.85 5.65 7.17
CA THR A 15 0.58 7.03 7.61
C THR A 15 1.71 7.58 8.47
N ASN A 16 2.33 6.75 9.32
CA ASN A 16 3.46 7.14 10.17
C ASN A 16 4.82 6.90 9.53
N LEU A 17 4.87 6.67 8.21
CA LEU A 17 6.13 6.43 7.51
C LEU A 17 7.01 7.70 7.54
N THR A 18 8.24 7.52 8.00
CA THR A 18 9.28 8.53 8.06
C THR A 18 10.59 7.91 7.60
N LYS A 19 11.57 8.76 7.27
CA LYS A 19 12.90 8.28 6.87
C LYS A 19 13.59 7.42 7.95
N LYS A 20 13.27 7.63 9.24
CA LYS A 20 13.89 6.91 10.37
C LYS A 20 13.31 5.50 10.54
N ASN A 21 11.99 5.35 10.42
CA ASN A 21 11.34 4.05 10.59
C ASN A 21 11.17 3.29 9.28
N PHE A 22 11.50 3.89 8.12
CA PHE A 22 11.33 3.29 6.79
C PHE A 22 11.72 1.81 6.74
N LYS A 23 12.97 1.46 7.07
CA LYS A 23 13.42 0.05 7.02
C LYS A 23 12.63 -0.89 7.92
N SER A 24 12.29 -0.45 9.14
CA SER A 24 11.51 -1.25 10.09
C SER A 24 10.07 -1.43 9.61
N SER A 25 9.45 -0.33 9.16
CA SER A 25 8.09 -0.34 8.62
C SER A 25 7.99 -1.20 7.36
N VAL A 26 8.98 -1.14 6.46
CA VAL A 26 9.05 -2.02 5.29
C VAL A 26 9.19 -3.50 5.70
N ALA A 27 10.05 -3.81 6.68
CA ALA A 27 10.21 -5.18 7.16
C ALA A 27 8.92 -5.75 7.76
N GLU A 28 8.24 -4.97 8.61
CA GLU A 28 6.94 -5.34 9.18
C GLU A 28 5.85 -5.49 8.11
N LEU A 29 5.77 -4.56 7.15
CA LEU A 29 4.83 -4.68 6.04
C LEU A 29 5.06 -5.94 5.21
N ASN A 30 6.32 -6.29 4.93
CA ASN A 30 6.64 -7.53 4.22
C ASN A 30 6.24 -8.77 5.03
N GLN A 31 6.44 -8.78 6.34
CA GLN A 31 5.98 -9.89 7.19
C GLN A 31 4.45 -10.04 7.15
N LEU A 32 3.71 -8.92 7.21
CA LEU A 32 2.26 -8.94 7.08
C LEU A 32 1.82 -9.44 5.69
N ILE A 33 2.51 -9.03 4.62
CA ILE A 33 2.22 -9.54 3.27
C ILE A 33 2.53 -11.03 3.16
N ASP A 34 3.61 -11.51 3.76
CA ASP A 34 3.99 -12.93 3.74
C ASP A 34 2.96 -13.80 4.49
N LEU A 35 2.47 -13.32 5.64
CA LEU A 35 1.48 -14.01 6.47
C LEU A 35 0.07 -14.03 5.87
N TYR A 36 -0.36 -12.93 5.26
CA TYR A 36 -1.74 -12.74 4.80
C TYR A 36 -1.89 -12.77 3.28
N GLY A 37 -0.79 -12.88 2.54
CA GLY A 37 -0.75 -13.08 1.11
C GLY A 37 -1.24 -11.87 0.30
N HIS A 38 -1.98 -12.16 -0.76
CA HIS A 38 -2.25 -11.21 -1.82
C HIS A 38 -3.13 -10.03 -1.38
N ASP A 39 -4.14 -10.27 -0.54
CA ASP A 39 -5.09 -9.26 -0.08
C ASP A 39 -4.40 -8.16 0.75
N ALA A 40 -3.43 -8.52 1.59
CA ALA A 40 -2.64 -7.57 2.35
C ALA A 40 -1.82 -6.66 1.44
N ARG A 41 -1.27 -7.20 0.35
CA ARG A 41 -0.51 -6.44 -0.64
C ARG A 41 -1.39 -5.47 -1.41
N LEU A 42 -2.58 -5.92 -1.83
CA LEU A 42 -3.60 -5.09 -2.46
C LEU A 42 -4.02 -3.92 -1.56
N PHE A 43 -4.26 -4.20 -0.28
CA PHE A 43 -4.62 -3.17 0.70
C PHE A 43 -3.47 -2.18 0.93
N LEU A 44 -2.22 -2.64 1.03
CA LEU A 44 -1.04 -1.76 1.15
C LEU A 44 -0.93 -0.81 -0.04
N LEU A 45 -1.06 -1.32 -1.27
CA LEU A 45 -0.98 -0.51 -2.48
C LEU A 45 -2.09 0.54 -2.51
N ASN A 46 -3.33 0.16 -2.22
CA ASN A 46 -4.45 1.12 -2.11
C ASN A 46 -4.17 2.18 -1.05
N CYS A 47 -3.72 1.77 0.13
CA CYS A 47 -3.42 2.70 1.22
C CYS A 47 -2.29 3.66 0.84
N LEU A 48 -1.25 3.19 0.15
CA LEU A 48 -0.16 4.05 -0.33
C LEU A 48 -0.65 5.05 -1.37
N VAL A 49 -1.51 4.65 -2.30
CA VAL A 49 -2.04 5.56 -3.33
C VAL A 49 -3.00 6.58 -2.72
N GLU A 50 -3.86 6.19 -1.78
CA GLU A 50 -4.80 7.08 -1.08
C GLU A 50 -4.06 8.09 -0.19
N GLU A 51 -3.06 7.64 0.56
CA GLU A 51 -2.33 8.47 1.53
C GLU A 51 -1.20 9.29 0.93
N THR A 52 -0.82 9.05 -0.33
CA THR A 52 0.24 9.80 -1.00
C THR A 52 -0.39 10.96 -1.77
N ASP A 53 -0.10 12.19 -1.35
CA ASP A 53 -0.47 13.36 -2.14
C ASP A 53 0.57 13.58 -3.24
N PHE A 54 0.21 13.23 -4.48
CA PHE A 54 1.08 13.39 -5.64
C PHE A 54 1.18 14.84 -6.14
N LYS A 55 0.37 15.78 -5.61
CA LYS A 55 0.31 17.16 -6.08
C LYS A 55 1.38 18.05 -5.46
N GLU A 56 1.88 17.72 -4.26
CA GLU A 56 2.86 18.57 -3.56
C GLU A 56 4.13 17.79 -3.16
N SER A 57 5.09 17.70 -4.09
CA SER A 57 6.35 16.95 -3.93
C SER A 57 7.31 17.47 -2.83
N LYS A 58 6.93 18.46 -2.03
CA LYS A 58 7.79 19.06 -0.99
C LYS A 58 7.72 18.34 0.35
N ASN A 59 6.75 17.47 0.56
CA ASN A 59 6.58 16.79 1.83
C ASN A 59 7.47 15.53 1.87
N GLN A 60 8.47 15.54 2.77
CA GLN A 60 9.45 14.43 2.86
C GLN A 60 8.83 13.08 3.23
N ARG A 61 7.61 13.06 3.78
CA ARG A 61 6.86 11.82 4.08
C ARG A 61 6.33 11.18 2.80
N ASP A 62 5.78 11.98 1.89
CA ASP A 62 5.29 11.50 0.59
C ASP A 62 6.42 10.94 -0.25
N ALA A 63 7.62 11.54 -0.19
CA ALA A 63 8.81 10.98 -0.84
C ALA A 63 9.13 9.54 -0.37
N GLN A 64 8.93 9.21 0.91
CA GLN A 64 9.13 7.85 1.42
C GLN A 64 7.99 6.92 0.99
N LYS A 65 6.74 7.39 1.01
CA LYS A 65 5.57 6.61 0.55
C LYS A 65 5.68 6.26 -0.94
N ILE A 66 6.10 7.21 -1.78
CA ILE A 66 6.33 7.01 -3.22
C ILE A 66 7.45 5.97 -3.45
N LEU A 67 8.52 6.04 -2.67
CA LEU A 67 9.64 5.10 -2.80
C LEU A 67 9.22 3.67 -2.41
N LEU A 68 8.41 3.53 -1.36
CA LEU A 68 7.82 2.25 -0.98
C LEU A 68 6.85 1.73 -2.05
N LEU A 69 5.99 2.61 -2.58
CA LEU A 69 5.06 2.27 -3.65
C LEU A 69 5.81 1.77 -4.90
N ALA A 70 6.89 2.46 -5.30
CA ALA A 70 7.72 2.04 -6.41
C ALA A 70 8.39 0.67 -6.16
N ASN A 71 8.86 0.41 -4.94
CA ASN A 71 9.42 -0.88 -4.56
C ASN A 71 8.37 -2.00 -4.65
N GLU A 72 7.18 -1.79 -4.08
CA GLU A 72 6.11 -2.77 -4.13
C GLU A 72 5.61 -3.00 -5.56
N LEU A 73 5.45 -1.95 -6.36
CA LEU A 73 5.13 -2.08 -7.78
C LEU A 73 6.21 -2.85 -8.54
N GLY A 74 7.49 -2.63 -8.25
CA GLY A 74 8.60 -3.39 -8.82
C GLY A 74 8.54 -4.89 -8.48
N GLN A 75 8.17 -5.23 -7.25
CA GLN A 75 7.98 -6.62 -6.84
C GLN A 75 6.73 -7.25 -7.50
N VAL A 76 5.62 -6.52 -7.61
CA VAL A 76 4.41 -7.01 -8.27
C VAL A 76 4.61 -7.12 -9.79
N LEU A 77 5.43 -6.25 -10.41
CA LEU A 77 5.83 -6.33 -11.83
C LEU A 77 6.53 -7.64 -12.18
N GLN A 78 7.28 -8.22 -11.24
CA GLN A 78 7.91 -9.53 -11.43
C GLN A 78 6.96 -10.70 -11.23
N ALA A 79 5.77 -10.46 -10.68
CA ALA A 79 4.75 -11.50 -10.55
C ALA A 79 3.93 -11.62 -11.86
N PRO A 80 3.63 -12.84 -12.32
CA PRO A 80 2.87 -13.06 -13.56
C PRO A 80 1.44 -12.49 -13.52
N ASN A 81 0.92 -12.17 -12.33
CA ASN A 81 -0.43 -11.64 -12.12
C ASN A 81 -0.48 -10.10 -12.00
N PHE A 82 0.61 -9.40 -12.35
CA PHE A 82 0.74 -7.95 -12.23
C PHE A 82 -0.47 -7.17 -12.76
N ILE A 83 -0.91 -7.46 -13.98
CA ILE A 83 -2.01 -6.72 -14.62
C ILE A 83 -3.32 -6.88 -13.85
N SER A 84 -3.63 -8.08 -13.36
CA SER A 84 -4.85 -8.30 -12.57
C SER A 84 -4.81 -7.55 -11.24
N THR A 85 -3.66 -7.56 -10.54
CA THR A 85 -3.50 -6.86 -9.26
C THR A 85 -3.61 -5.34 -9.43
N ILE A 86 -2.95 -4.77 -10.43
CA ILE A 86 -3.03 -3.33 -10.73
C ILE A 86 -4.43 -2.96 -11.20
N SER A 87 -5.06 -3.76 -12.06
CA SER A 87 -6.42 -3.50 -12.51
C SER A 87 -7.42 -3.52 -11.36
N GLN A 88 -7.20 -4.32 -10.31
CA GLN A 88 -8.04 -4.31 -9.12
C GLN A 88 -7.80 -3.07 -8.26
N VAL A 89 -6.54 -2.73 -7.95
CA VAL A 89 -6.19 -1.51 -7.20
C VAL A 89 -6.77 -0.26 -7.89
N PHE A 90 -6.47 -0.08 -9.18
CA PHE A 90 -6.94 1.08 -9.94
C PHE A 90 -8.43 1.01 -10.29
N GLY A 91 -8.98 -0.19 -10.49
CA GLY A 91 -10.42 -0.40 -10.66
C GLY A 91 -11.21 0.02 -9.42
N THR A 92 -10.63 -0.15 -8.23
CA THR A 92 -11.23 0.33 -6.97
C THR A 92 -11.13 1.85 -6.86
N LEU A 93 -10.04 2.45 -7.36
CA LEU A 93 -9.85 3.91 -7.37
C LEU A 93 -10.81 4.63 -8.35
N VAL A 94 -11.19 3.99 -9.45
CA VAL A 94 -12.07 4.56 -10.49
C VAL A 94 -13.56 4.31 -10.22
N ALA A 95 -13.91 3.43 -9.28
CA ALA A 95 -15.28 3.17 -8.87
C ALA A 95 -15.63 3.98 -7.61
N PRO A 96 -16.31 5.14 -7.72
CA PRO A 96 -16.86 5.83 -6.56
C PRO A 96 -18.05 5.02 -6.05
N GLY A 97 -17.80 4.05 -5.18
CA GLY A 97 -18.84 3.21 -4.60
C GLY A 97 -18.28 1.94 -3.99
N GLY A 98 -17.86 2.04 -2.74
CA GLY A 98 -17.48 0.88 -1.94
C GLY A 98 -18.60 -0.16 -1.93
N ALA A 99 -18.35 -1.28 -2.61
CA ALA A 99 -19.09 -2.51 -2.44
C ALA A 99 -18.11 -3.55 -1.90
N TRP A 100 -17.82 -3.45 -0.60
CA TRP A 100 -17.36 -4.59 0.16
C TRP A 100 -18.62 -5.32 0.64
N ALA A 101 -19.07 -6.28 -0.16
CA ALA A 101 -20.03 -7.31 0.21
C ALA A 101 -19.37 -8.66 -0.01
#